data_AF-A0A3N4EGD2-F1
#
_entry.id   AF-A0A3N4EGD2-F1
#
_cell.length_a   1.000
_cell.length_b   1.000
_cell.length_c   1.000
_cell.angle_alpha   90.00
_cell.angle_beta   90.00
_cell.angle_gamma   90.00
#
_symmetry.space_group_name_H-M   'P 1'
#
loop_
_entity.id
_entity.type
_entity.pdbx_description
1 polymer ?
#
loop_
_entity_poly.entity_id
_entity_poly.type
_entity_poly.pdbx_seq_one_letter_code
_entity_poly.pdbx_strand_id
1 'polypeptide(L)'
;MNTITMLVGVMIAASMVSGVLYVAFGQITVRKLRKNPKTKGLLGVEYASGWDIINVAQAFSLPRSWTRKIEKSKFSFFYANATVLYENTTKFDQVLGFVFYWVLTTTGLSGALLVLLNYIGIFSE
;
A
#
# COMPACT_ATOMS: atom_id res chain seq x y z
N MET A 1 -27.69 8.81 -14.45
CA MET A 1 -26.77 7.85 -13.80
C MET A 1 -26.91 8.08 -12.31
N ASN A 2 -27.23 7.07 -11.51
CA ASN A 2 -27.35 7.24 -10.05
C ASN A 2 -25.95 7.55 -9.47
N THR A 3 -25.89 8.38 -8.43
CA THR A 3 -24.69 8.73 -7.65
C THR A 3 -23.85 7.50 -7.31
N ILE A 4 -24.47 6.40 -6.86
CA ILE A 4 -23.75 5.14 -6.56
C ILE A 4 -23.01 4.64 -7.82
N THR A 5 -23.67 4.61 -8.97
CA THR A 5 -23.08 4.14 -10.23
C THR A 5 -21.88 5.00 -10.63
N MET A 6 -21.96 6.32 -10.45
CA MET A 6 -20.84 7.23 -10.70
C MET A 6 -19.66 6.97 -9.77
N LEU A 7 -19.91 6.85 -8.46
CA LEU A 7 -18.88 6.57 -7.47
C LEU A 7 -18.19 5.22 -7.71
N VAL A 8 -18.97 4.18 -8.01
CA VAL A 8 -18.43 2.86 -8.37
C VAL A 8 -17.58 2.94 -9.64
N GLY A 9 -18.02 3.68 -10.67
CA GLY A 9 -17.23 3.90 -11.89
C GLY A 9 -15.86 4.52 -11.60
N VAL A 10 -15.81 5.56 -10.75
CA VAL A 10 -14.55 6.20 -10.32
C VAL A 10 -13.67 5.22 -9.55
N MET A 11 -14.25 4.42 -8.64
CA MET A 11 -13.50 3.42 -7.87
C MET A 11 -12.93 2.31 -8.75
N ILE A 12 -13.64 1.87 -9.80
CA ILE A 12 -13.13 0.90 -10.76
C ILE A 12 -11.90 1.48 -11.48
N ALA A 13 -11.99 2.72 -11.98
CA ALA A 13 -10.87 3.39 -12.63
C ALA A 13 -9.66 3.52 -11.68
N ALA A 14 -9.87 3.95 -10.44
CA ALA A 14 -8.82 4.05 -9.42
C ALA A 14 -8.21 2.68 -9.05
N SER A 15 -9.02 1.61 -9.07
CA SER A 15 -8.56 0.24 -8.83
C SER A 15 -7.65 -0.24 -9.98
N MET A 16 -7.98 0.10 -11.23
CA MET A 16 -7.11 -0.20 -12.37
C MET A 16 -5.77 0.53 -12.26
N VAL A 17 -5.78 1.81 -11.88
CA VAL A 17 -4.56 2.59 -11.63
C VAL A 17 -3.74 1.95 -10.50
N SER A 18 -4.40 1.53 -9.41
CA SER A 18 -3.74 0.81 -8.30
C SER A 18 -3.06 -0.47 -8.78
N GLY A 19 -3.69 -1.24 -9.66
CA GLY A 19 -3.12 -2.46 -10.25
C GLY A 19 -1.88 -2.17 -11.10
N VAL A 20 -1.91 -1.12 -11.93
CA VAL A 20 -0.74 -0.70 -12.71
C VAL A 20 0.40 -0.29 -11.79
N LEU A 21 0.11 0.53 -10.77
CA LEU A 21 1.10 0.97 -9.77
C LEU A 21 1.67 -0.21 -8.96
N TYR A 22 0.83 -1.19 -8.63
CA TYR A 22 1.25 -2.41 -7.92
C TYR A 22 2.30 -3.18 -8.73
N VAL A 23 2.03 -3.43 -10.01
CA VAL A 23 2.97 -4.12 -10.91
C VAL A 23 4.23 -3.28 -11.11
N ALA A 24 4.08 -1.99 -11.38
CA ALA A 24 5.21 -1.08 -11.60
C ALA A 24 6.14 -1.02 -10.39
N PHE A 25 5.60 -0.75 -9.20
CA PHE A 25 6.38 -0.69 -7.96
C PHE A 25 7.02 -2.04 -7.61
N GLY A 26 6.27 -3.13 -7.81
CA GLY A 26 6.76 -4.50 -7.63
C GLY A 26 7.98 -4.80 -8.51
N GLN A 27 7.92 -4.46 -9.80
CA GLN A 27 8.99 -4.77 -10.76
C GLN A 27 10.17 -3.79 -10.67
N ILE A 28 9.91 -2.50 -10.46
CA ILE A 28 10.94 -1.45 -10.49
C ILE A 28 11.71 -1.40 -9.16
N THR A 29 11.02 -1.55 -8.03
CA THR A 29 11.60 -1.34 -6.69
C THR A 29 11.70 -2.65 -5.91
N VAL A 30 10.57 -3.33 -5.67
CA VAL A 30 10.52 -4.46 -4.73
C VAL A 30 11.35 -5.64 -5.24
N ARG A 31 11.37 -5.89 -6.56
CA ARG A 31 12.23 -6.91 -7.18
C ARG A 31 13.71 -6.70 -6.87
N LYS A 32 14.19 -5.45 -6.80
CA LYS A 32 15.58 -5.13 -6.44
C LYS A 32 15.82 -5.41 -4.96
N LEU A 33 14.86 -5.05 -4.09
CA LEU A 33 14.93 -5.28 -2.65
C LEU A 33 14.92 -6.78 -2.29
N ARG A 34 14.15 -7.61 -3.02
CA ARG A 34 14.16 -9.08 -2.85
C ARG A 34 15.50 -9.71 -3.20
N LYS A 35 16.24 -9.12 -4.14
CA LYS A 35 17.55 -9.61 -4.58
C LYS A 35 18.70 -9.08 -3.73
N ASN A 36 18.52 -7.98 -3.02
CA ASN A 36 19.57 -7.37 -2.19
C ASN A 36 19.72 -8.14 -0.86
N PRO A 37 20.91 -8.67 -0.54
CA PRO A 37 21.17 -9.42 0.69
C PRO A 37 20.81 -8.66 1.98
N LYS A 38 20.91 -7.33 1.97
CA LYS A 38 20.61 -6.48 3.14
C LYS A 38 19.11 -6.36 3.42
N THR A 39 18.27 -6.50 2.40
CA THR A 39 16.82 -6.21 2.49
C THR A 39 15.93 -7.43 2.33
N LYS A 40 16.39 -8.51 1.67
CA LYS A 40 15.55 -9.66 1.29
C LYS A 40 14.79 -10.33 2.44
N GLY A 41 15.33 -10.31 3.66
CA GLY A 41 14.70 -10.89 4.85
C GLY A 41 13.91 -9.88 5.70
N LEU A 42 13.77 -8.64 5.23
CA LEU A 42 13.25 -7.50 6.01
C LEU A 42 12.05 -6.83 5.34
N LEU A 43 11.34 -7.53 4.45
CA LEU A 43 10.19 -7.00 3.71
C LEU A 43 8.84 -7.25 4.42
N GLY A 44 8.88 -7.73 5.66
CA GLY A 44 7.72 -8.13 6.44
C GLY A 44 7.22 -9.54 6.08
N VAL A 45 6.13 -9.96 6.73
CA VAL A 45 5.51 -11.27 6.47
C VAL A 45 4.79 -11.24 5.13
N GLU A 46 5.01 -12.27 4.32
CA GLU A 46 4.31 -12.50 3.05
C GLU A 46 3.16 -13.48 3.28
N TYR A 47 1.98 -12.98 3.67
CA TYR A 47 0.79 -13.81 3.88
C TYR A 47 0.25 -14.43 2.59
N ALA A 48 0.41 -13.71 1.49
CA ALA A 48 0.06 -14.11 0.14
C ALA A 48 1.15 -13.59 -0.81
N SER A 49 1.30 -14.22 -1.97
CA SER A 49 2.33 -13.83 -2.92
C SER A 49 2.22 -12.34 -3.28
N GLY A 50 3.31 -11.60 -3.12
CA GLY A 50 3.37 -10.17 -3.41
C GLY A 50 2.81 -9.25 -2.32
N TRP A 51 2.47 -9.79 -1.14
CA TRP A 51 2.06 -8.98 0.01
C TRP A 51 3.17 -8.06 0.53
N ASP A 52 4.42 -8.49 0.38
CA ASP A 52 5.62 -7.69 0.65
C ASP A 52 5.67 -6.38 -0.15
N ILE A 53 5.06 -6.32 -1.34
CA ILE A 53 4.94 -5.08 -2.14
C ILE A 53 4.15 -4.04 -1.35
N ILE A 54 3.06 -4.44 -0.72
CA ILE A 54 2.21 -3.57 0.11
C ILE A 54 2.96 -3.17 1.38
N ASN A 55 3.66 -4.12 2.03
CA ASN A 55 4.45 -3.83 3.25
C ASN A 55 5.55 -2.78 2.99
N VAL A 56 6.29 -2.91 1.88
CA VAL A 56 7.34 -1.95 1.49
C VAL A 56 6.73 -0.60 1.16
N ALA A 57 5.62 -0.56 0.43
CA ALA A 57 4.92 0.68 0.10
C ALA A 57 4.41 1.41 1.36
N GLN A 58 3.85 0.65 2.31
CA GLN A 58 3.41 1.15 3.60
C GLN A 58 4.57 1.77 4.39
N ALA A 59 5.73 1.12 4.41
CA ALA A 59 6.92 1.63 5.09
C ALA A 59 7.39 3.00 4.56
N PHE A 60 7.17 3.27 3.27
CA PHE A 60 7.44 4.59 2.66
C PHE A 60 6.32 5.61 2.87
N SER A 61 5.12 5.16 3.23
CA SER A 61 3.92 5.99 3.28
C SER A 61 3.59 6.51 4.67
N LEU A 62 3.95 5.74 5.70
CA LEU A 62 3.69 6.11 7.09
C LEU A 62 4.77 7.07 7.62
N PRO A 63 4.42 7.96 8.57
CA PRO A 63 5.40 8.79 9.26
C PRO A 63 6.53 7.95 9.87
N ARG A 64 7.77 8.39 9.69
CA ARG A 64 8.96 7.67 10.19
C ARG A 64 8.93 7.39 11.69
N SER A 65 8.29 8.26 12.47
CA SER A 65 8.12 8.05 13.91
C SER A 65 7.27 6.82 14.24
N TRP A 66 6.27 6.53 13.42
CA TRP A 66 5.37 5.39 13.59
C TRP A 66 6.05 4.10 13.19
N THR A 67 6.69 4.07 12.02
CA THR A 67 7.42 2.88 11.54
C THR A 67 8.56 2.52 12.48
N ARG A 68 9.32 3.50 13.00
CA ARG A 68 10.36 3.25 14.00
C ARG A 68 9.83 2.67 15.31
N LYS A 69 8.59 3.01 15.70
CA LYS A 69 7.94 2.43 16.89
C LYS A 69 7.57 0.97 16.64
N ILE A 70 7.06 0.65 15.45
CA ILE A 70 6.72 -0.71 15.04
C ILE A 70 7.97 -1.59 14.96
N GLU A 71 9.05 -1.10 14.37
CA GLU A 71 10.34 -1.81 14.27
C GLU A 71 10.92 -2.22 15.62
N LYS A 72 10.68 -1.42 16.67
CA LYS A 72 11.14 -1.70 18.03
C LYS A 72 10.17 -2.56 18.85
N SER A 73 9.02 -2.91 18.28
CA SER A 73 7.98 -3.68 18.96
C SER A 73 8.15 -5.19 18.73
N LYS A 74 7.41 -6.00 19.51
CA LYS A 74 7.31 -7.46 19.29
C LYS A 74 6.70 -7.84 17.94
N PHE A 75 6.04 -6.90 17.26
CA PHE A 75 5.39 -7.10 15.97
C PHE A 75 6.26 -6.69 14.78
N SER A 76 7.53 -6.35 15.01
CA SER A 76 8.44 -5.86 13.96
C SER A 76 8.56 -6.79 12.77
N PHE A 77 8.47 -8.11 12.97
CA PHE A 77 8.56 -9.10 11.89
C PHE A 77 7.39 -9.05 10.90
N PHE A 78 6.20 -8.59 11.32
CA PHE A 78 5.05 -8.47 10.43
C PHE A 78 5.22 -7.36 9.39
N TYR A 79 6.00 -6.34 9.71
CA TYR A 79 6.16 -5.13 8.90
C TYR A 79 7.53 -5.12 8.22
N ALA A 80 7.62 -4.41 7.09
CA ALA A 80 8.92 -4.18 6.49
C ALA A 80 9.77 -3.23 7.36
N ASN A 81 11.07 -3.48 7.43
CA ASN A 81 11.99 -2.61 8.16
C ASN A 81 12.22 -1.31 7.36
N ALA A 82 11.46 -0.27 7.68
CA ALA A 82 11.50 1.02 7.02
C ALA A 82 12.92 1.62 7.04
N THR A 83 13.63 1.55 8.17
CA THR A 83 14.99 2.11 8.30
C THR A 83 15.93 1.54 7.23
N VAL A 84 16.05 0.21 7.13
CA VAL A 84 16.92 -0.44 6.14
C VAL A 84 16.42 -0.21 4.71
N LEU A 85 15.10 -0.16 4.50
CA LEU A 85 14.51 0.15 3.19
C LEU A 85 14.87 1.56 2.71
N TYR A 86 14.78 2.57 3.57
CA TYR A 86 15.15 3.95 3.22
C TYR A 86 16.63 4.10 2.86
N GLU A 87 17.51 3.30 3.49
CA GLU A 87 18.95 3.29 3.20
C GLU A 87 19.30 2.59 1.86
N ASN A 88 18.43 1.69 1.39
CA ASN A 88 18.66 0.88 0.19
C ASN A 88 17.72 1.21 -0.97
N THR A 89 17.05 2.38 -0.92
CA THR A 89 16.15 2.85 -1.98
C THR A 89 16.42 4.31 -2.35
N THR A 90 16.04 4.67 -3.57
CA THR A 90 16.12 6.05 -4.06
C THR A 90 14.89 6.87 -3.62
N LYS A 91 14.97 8.19 -3.76
CA LYS A 91 13.79 9.06 -3.59
C LYS A 91 12.66 8.72 -4.54
N PHE A 92 12.99 8.31 -5.76
CA PHE A 92 12.00 7.87 -6.74
C PHE A 92 11.24 6.63 -6.25
N ASP A 93 11.96 5.61 -5.78
CA ASP A 93 11.35 4.40 -5.22
C ASP A 93 10.39 4.73 -4.06
N GLN A 94 10.82 5.64 -3.17
CA GLN A 94 10.04 6.05 -2.00
C GLN A 94 8.76 6.78 -2.41
N VAL A 95 8.83 7.72 -3.35
CA VAL A 95 7.66 8.44 -3.86
C VAL A 95 6.72 7.52 -4.63
N LEU A 96 7.27 6.60 -5.44
CA LEU A 96 6.46 5.62 -6.16
C LEU A 96 5.68 4.71 -5.18
N GLY A 97 6.36 4.21 -4.15
CA GLY A 97 5.72 3.44 -3.08
C GLY A 97 4.67 4.24 -2.30
N PHE A 98 4.96 5.51 -2.01
CA PHE A 98 4.02 6.42 -1.35
C PHE A 98 2.73 6.61 -2.17
N VAL A 99 2.86 6.94 -3.45
CA VAL A 99 1.73 7.17 -4.35
C VAL A 99 0.92 5.88 -4.51
N PHE A 100 1.59 4.76 -4.76
CA PHE A 100 0.95 3.45 -4.86
C PHE A 100 0.12 3.11 -3.60
N TYR A 101 0.72 3.22 -2.41
CA TYR A 101 0.07 2.84 -1.17
C TYR A 101 -1.20 3.67 -0.90
N TRP A 102 -1.11 4.98 -1.09
CA TRP A 102 -2.24 5.86 -0.82
C TRP A 102 -3.34 5.69 -1.85
N VAL A 103 -3.02 5.55 -3.14
CA VAL A 103 -4.04 5.28 -4.16
C VAL A 103 -4.75 3.96 -3.88
N LEU A 104 -4.02 2.90 -3.52
CA LEU A 104 -4.61 1.60 -3.15
C LEU A 104 -5.50 1.73 -1.90
N THR A 105 -4.98 2.36 -0.85
CA THR A 105 -5.64 2.45 0.45
C THR A 105 -6.88 3.33 0.40
N THR A 106 -6.82 4.51 -0.23
CA THR A 106 -7.99 5.38 -0.37
C THR A 106 -9.05 4.75 -1.25
N THR A 107 -8.68 4.03 -2.31
CA THR A 107 -9.64 3.32 -3.16
C THR A 107 -10.36 2.22 -2.37
N GLY A 108 -9.62 1.37 -1.66
CA GLY A 108 -10.20 0.30 -0.85
C GLY A 108 -11.08 0.82 0.29
N LEU A 109 -10.59 1.83 1.04
CA LEU A 109 -11.36 2.43 2.13
C LEU A 109 -12.61 3.17 1.62
N SER A 110 -12.54 3.81 0.45
CA SER A 110 -13.71 4.45 -0.15
C SER A 110 -14.78 3.44 -0.53
N GLY A 111 -14.39 2.26 -1.03
CA GLY A 111 -15.32 1.17 -1.30
C GLY A 111 -16.00 0.65 -0.03
N ALA A 112 -15.22 0.38 1.02
CA ALA A 112 -15.76 -0.04 2.30
C ALA A 112 -16.70 1.02 2.92
N LEU A 113 -16.31 2.30 2.84
CA LEU A 113 -17.13 3.41 3.29
C LEU A 113 -18.42 3.52 2.48
N LEU A 114 -18.37 3.38 1.16
CA LEU A 114 -19.57 3.44 0.31
C LEU A 114 -20.58 2.36 0.71
N VAL A 115 -20.12 1.12 0.94
CA VAL A 115 -20.96 0.02 1.40
C VAL A 115 -21.60 0.35 2.74
N LEU A 116 -20.83 0.89 3.70
CA LEU A 116 -21.33 1.30 5.00
C LEU A 116 -22.39 2.41 4.89
N LEU A 117 -22.11 3.46 4.12
CA LEU A 117 -23.02 4.59 3.92
C LEU A 117 -24.33 4.14 3.25
N ASN A 118 -24.24 3.22 2.29
CA ASN A 118 -25.42 2.61 1.66
C ASN A 118 -26.22 1.78 2.66
N TYR A 119 -25.55 0.99 3.50
CA TYR A 119 -26.20 0.17 4.53
C TYR A 119 -26.98 1.00 5.55
N ILE A 120 -26.48 2.18 5.93
CA ILE A 120 -27.18 3.09 6.87
C ILE A 120 -28.20 4.03 6.18
N GLY A 121 -28.48 3.83 4.89
CA GLY A 121 -29.53 4.56 4.18
C GLY A 121 -29.15 5.96 3.73
N ILE A 122 -27.87 6.32 3.62
CA ILE A 122 -27.49 7.64 3.08
C ILE A 122 -27.83 7.77 1.59
N PHE A 123 -27.79 6.66 0.88
CA PHE A 123 -28.12 6.61 -0.55
C PHE A 123 -29.48 5.95 -0.82
N SER A 124 -30.37 5.89 0.18
CA SER A 124 -31.74 5.39 -0.02
C SER A 124 -32.59 6.44 -0.75
N GLU A 125 -32.41 6.50 -2.06
CA GLU A 125 -33.40 6.94 -3.05
C GLU A 125 -33.71 5.77 -3.98
#